data_AF-A0A0A8ELD1-F1
#
_entry.id   AF-A0A0A8ELD1-F1
#
_cell.length_a   1.000
_cell.length_b   1.000
_cell.length_c   1.000
_cell.angle_alpha   90.00
_cell.angle_beta   90.00
_cell.angle_gamma   90.00
#
_symmetry.space_group_name_H-M   'P 1'
#
loop_
_entity.id
_entity.type
_entity.pdbx_description
1 polymer ?
#
loop_
_entity_poly.entity_id
_entity_poly.type
_entity_poly.pdbx_seq_one_letter_code
_entity_poly.pdbx_strand_id
1 'polypeptide(L)'
;MLQFNDVRVEAMCRLYSKQKKRAWDGEYLDVLDTALNLTLGHKRAAEAPDLLCRNVIRDARRTIRRSQATARQNAACRPLPDAARRRVCTTVTDGAPTAEMITHDTPEARVIAAETLQDLRAFAFTLGAHGPACLQGMLDMMTVADSAKQTRMSVATVERTRRALREHAKTLISVAA
;
A
#
# COMPACT_ATOMS: atom_id res chain seq x y z
N MET A 1 -6.70 42.41 -33.34
CA MET A 1 -7.35 41.14 -32.90
C MET A 1 -6.27 40.27 -32.28
N LEU A 2 -6.28 40.07 -30.97
CA LEU A 2 -5.37 39.13 -30.30
C LEU A 2 -5.67 37.73 -30.83
N GLN A 3 -4.68 37.06 -31.42
CA GLN A 3 -4.87 35.70 -31.91
C GLN A 3 -5.19 34.81 -30.69
N PHE A 4 -6.24 34.01 -30.80
CA PHE A 4 -6.75 33.15 -29.71
C PHE A 4 -5.65 32.27 -29.08
N ASN A 5 -4.61 31.96 -29.86
CA ASN A 5 -3.43 31.23 -29.43
C ASN A 5 -2.55 32.01 -28.46
N ASP A 6 -2.36 33.32 -28.65
CA ASP A 6 -1.48 34.14 -27.81
C ASP A 6 -2.05 34.26 -26.39
N VAL A 7 -3.37 34.51 -26.31
CA VAL A 7 -4.10 34.57 -25.04
C VAL A 7 -4.06 33.22 -24.32
N ARG A 8 -4.13 32.10 -25.07
CA ARG A 8 -4.03 30.75 -24.50
C ARG A 8 -2.62 30.44 -23.99
N VAL A 9 -1.58 30.81 -24.74
CA VAL A 9 -0.18 30.62 -24.35
C VAL A 9 0.13 31.43 -23.10
N GLU A 10 -0.35 32.68 -23.02
CA GLU A 10 -0.17 33.53 -21.85
C GLU A 10 -0.86 32.95 -20.60
N ALA A 11 -2.11 32.48 -20.75
CA ALA A 11 -2.84 31.81 -19.67
C ALA A 11 -2.09 30.56 -19.15
N MET A 12 -1.55 29.74 -20.05
CA MET A 12 -0.73 28.57 -19.71
C MET A 12 0.55 28.95 -18.93
N CYS A 13 1.27 29.97 -19.38
CA CYS A 13 2.48 30.45 -18.71
C CYS A 13 2.19 30.95 -17.29
N ARG A 14 1.05 31.65 -17.11
CA ARG A 14 0.59 32.11 -15.80
C ARG A 14 0.21 30.94 -14.88
N LEU A 15 -0.46 29.91 -15.39
CA LEU A 15 -0.83 28.72 -14.63
C LEU A 15 0.39 27.89 -14.19
N TYR A 16 1.36 27.67 -15.07
CA TYR A 16 2.61 26.97 -14.72
C TYR A 16 3.47 27.77 -13.74
N SER A 17 3.49 29.10 -13.86
CA SER A 17 4.20 29.95 -12.90
C SER A 17 3.57 29.89 -11.52
N LYS A 18 2.23 29.79 -11.42
CA LYS A 18 1.51 29.59 -10.15
C LYS A 18 1.78 28.20 -9.56
N GLN A 19 1.87 27.17 -10.40
CA GLN A 19 2.21 25.81 -9.97
C GLN A 19 3.62 25.72 -9.37
N LYS A 20 4.61 26.45 -9.91
CA LYS A 20 5.99 26.43 -9.41
C LYS A 20 6.23 27.20 -8.11
N LYS A 21 5.36 28.18 -7.78
CA LYS A 21 5.63 29.16 -6.71
C LYS A 21 5.04 28.81 -5.34
N ARG A 22 4.28 27.72 -5.16
CA ARG A 22 3.53 27.47 -3.91
C ARG A 22 3.76 26.06 -3.34
N ALA A 23 3.76 25.96 -2.01
CA ALA A 23 3.79 24.70 -1.28
C ALA A 23 2.45 23.93 -1.43
N TRP A 24 2.53 22.61 -1.30
CA TRP A 24 1.47 21.65 -1.58
C TRP A 24 0.21 21.87 -0.74
N ASP A 25 -0.85 22.37 -1.38
CA ASP A 25 -2.23 22.36 -0.89
C ASP A 25 -3.11 21.66 -1.94
N GLY A 26 -3.84 20.63 -1.52
CA GLY A 26 -4.49 19.65 -2.40
C GLY A 26 -5.62 20.26 -3.24
N GLU A 27 -6.44 21.12 -2.64
CA GLU A 27 -7.59 21.72 -3.32
C GLU A 27 -7.17 22.74 -4.39
N TYR A 28 -6.12 23.53 -4.09
CA TYR A 28 -5.57 24.51 -5.02
C TYR A 28 -4.94 23.85 -6.27
N LEU A 29 -4.32 22.68 -6.09
CA LEU A 29 -3.77 21.89 -7.19
C LEU A 29 -4.87 21.32 -8.09
N ASP A 30 -6.00 20.89 -7.53
CA ASP A 30 -7.12 20.35 -8.31
C ASP A 30 -7.77 21.42 -9.21
N VAL A 31 -7.89 22.66 -8.73
CA VAL A 31 -8.39 23.81 -9.52
C VAL A 31 -7.40 24.17 -10.63
N LEU A 32 -6.10 24.22 -10.32
CA LEU A 32 -5.06 24.51 -11.32
C LEU A 32 -4.96 23.42 -12.40
N ASP A 33 -5.09 22.16 -12.02
CA ASP A 33 -5.03 21.02 -12.95
C ASP A 33 -6.26 20.96 -13.86
N THR A 34 -7.45 21.28 -13.33
CA THR A 34 -8.66 21.41 -14.14
C THR A 34 -8.52 22.53 -15.16
N ALA A 35 -7.99 23.69 -14.74
CA ALA A 35 -7.69 24.80 -15.65
C ALA A 35 -6.67 24.40 -16.73
N LEU A 36 -5.60 23.68 -16.36
CA LEU A 36 -4.56 23.20 -17.29
C LEU A 36 -5.13 22.21 -18.31
N ASN A 37 -5.96 21.25 -17.88
CA ASN A 37 -6.59 20.27 -18.78
C ASN A 37 -7.57 20.94 -19.77
N LEU A 38 -8.33 21.94 -19.33
CA LEU A 38 -9.21 22.71 -20.21
C LEU A 38 -8.42 23.52 -21.26
N THR A 39 -7.22 23.98 -20.90
CA THR A 39 -6.36 24.76 -21.81
C THR A 39 -5.47 23.92 -22.74
N LEU A 40 -5.17 22.67 -22.39
CA LEU A 40 -4.39 21.73 -23.19
C LEU A 40 -5.30 20.92 -24.14
N GLY A 41 -5.76 21.54 -25.22
CA GLY A 41 -6.50 20.81 -26.28
C GLY A 41 -5.64 19.74 -26.99
N HIS A 42 -6.30 18.76 -27.61
CA HIS A 42 -5.71 17.55 -28.25
C HIS A 42 -4.46 17.79 -29.12
N LYS A 43 -4.30 18.95 -29.75
CA LYS A 43 -3.14 19.27 -30.59
C LYS A 43 -1.80 19.31 -29.84
N ARG A 44 -1.79 19.69 -28.55
CA ARG A 44 -0.53 19.79 -27.76
C ARG A 44 -0.05 18.47 -27.15
N ALA A 45 -0.93 17.47 -27.05
CA ALA A 45 -0.53 16.11 -26.67
C ALA A 45 0.45 15.51 -27.70
N ALA A 46 0.36 15.94 -28.97
CA ALA A 46 1.29 15.57 -30.04
C ALA A 46 2.62 16.33 -30.00
N GLU A 47 2.63 17.59 -29.53
CA GLU A 47 3.82 18.45 -29.52
C GLU A 47 4.70 18.27 -28.27
N ALA A 48 4.12 17.87 -27.12
CA ALA A 48 4.84 17.75 -25.85
C ALA A 48 4.42 16.48 -25.08
N PRO A 49 4.92 15.30 -25.48
CA PRO A 49 4.48 14.00 -24.96
C PRO A 49 4.74 13.81 -23.46
N ASP A 50 5.78 14.44 -22.91
CA ASP A 50 6.11 14.31 -21.48
C ASP A 50 5.02 14.89 -20.56
N LEU A 51 4.32 15.94 -21.01
CA LEU A 51 3.22 16.55 -20.26
C LEU A 51 1.96 15.68 -20.30
N LEU A 52 1.74 14.96 -21.40
CA LEU A 52 0.69 13.95 -21.50
C LEU A 52 0.96 12.79 -20.55
N CYS A 53 2.18 12.23 -20.56
CA CYS A 53 2.59 11.17 -19.65
C CYS A 53 2.41 11.57 -18.18
N ARG A 54 2.77 12.81 -17.83
CA ARG A 54 2.58 13.34 -16.47
C ARG A 54 1.11 13.43 -16.06
N ASN A 55 0.22 13.81 -16.97
CA ASN A 55 -1.22 13.88 -16.73
C ASN A 55 -1.84 12.48 -16.62
N VAL A 56 -1.44 11.55 -17.49
CA VAL A 56 -1.88 10.14 -17.47
C VAL A 56 -1.49 9.45 -16.15
N ILE A 57 -0.22 9.59 -15.71
CA ILE A 57 0.24 9.02 -14.43
C ILE A 57 -0.53 9.61 -13.25
N ARG A 58 -0.89 10.90 -13.31
CA ARG A 58 -1.65 11.57 -12.26
C ARG A 58 -3.11 11.14 -12.23
N ASP A 59 -3.76 11.02 -13.38
CA ASP A 59 -5.13 10.52 -13.48
C ASP A 59 -5.23 9.05 -13.06
N ALA A 60 -4.22 8.24 -13.37
CA ALA A 60 -4.11 6.88 -12.84
C ALA A 60 -4.06 6.88 -11.30
N ARG A 61 -3.22 7.75 -10.69
CA ARG A 61 -3.16 7.90 -9.22
C ARG A 61 -4.48 8.39 -8.63
N ARG A 62 -5.17 9.34 -9.28
CA ARG A 62 -6.48 9.84 -8.85
C ARG A 62 -7.54 8.74 -8.91
N THR A 63 -7.52 7.94 -9.96
CA THR A 63 -8.44 6.80 -10.14
C THR A 63 -8.23 5.74 -9.06
N ILE A 64 -6.97 5.40 -8.76
CA ILE A 64 -6.62 4.49 -7.65
C ILE A 64 -7.07 5.04 -6.29
N ARG A 65 -6.87 6.34 -6.03
CA ARG A 65 -7.31 6.95 -4.75
C ARG A 65 -8.83 6.94 -4.62
N ARG A 66 -9.56 7.25 -5.70
CA ARG A 66 -11.04 7.18 -5.71
C ARG A 66 -11.52 5.74 -5.53
N SER A 67 -10.92 4.77 -6.23
CA SER A 67 -11.30 3.36 -6.06
C SER A 67 -11.05 2.85 -4.64
N GLN A 68 -9.95 3.27 -4.01
CA GLN A 68 -9.67 2.98 -2.60
C GLN A 68 -10.67 3.65 -1.64
N ALA A 69 -11.05 4.91 -1.89
CA ALA A 69 -12.06 5.61 -1.10
C ALA A 69 -13.44 4.94 -1.23
N THR A 70 -13.86 4.60 -2.45
CA THR A 70 -15.09 3.87 -2.73
C THR A 70 -15.05 2.45 -2.14
N ALA A 71 -13.90 1.77 -2.18
CA ALA A 71 -13.73 0.47 -1.53
C ALA A 71 -13.88 0.58 0.00
N ARG A 72 -13.33 1.62 0.63
CA ARG A 72 -13.51 1.90 2.06
C ARG A 72 -14.97 2.20 2.41
N GLN A 73 -15.65 3.01 1.59
CA GLN A 73 -17.06 3.33 1.77
C GLN A 73 -17.94 2.09 1.60
N ASN A 74 -17.68 1.27 0.57
CA ASN A 74 -18.39 0.01 0.34
C ASN A 74 -18.12 -1.01 1.46
N ALA A 75 -16.90 -1.07 1.99
CA ALA A 75 -16.57 -1.90 3.15
C ALA A 75 -17.26 -1.42 4.44
N ALA A 76 -17.60 -0.13 4.53
CA ALA A 76 -18.36 0.42 5.65
C ALA A 76 -19.87 0.14 5.51
N CYS A 77 -20.41 0.11 4.29
CA CYS A 77 -21.85 -0.03 4.02
C CYS A 77 -22.30 -1.47 3.70
N ARG A 78 -21.38 -2.39 3.39
CA ARG A 78 -21.70 -3.80 3.10
C ARG A 78 -20.82 -4.70 3.96
N PRO A 79 -21.38 -5.67 4.70
CA PRO A 79 -20.57 -6.63 5.44
C PRO A 79 -19.72 -7.41 4.45
N LEU A 80 -18.40 -7.23 4.53
CA LEU A 80 -17.45 -8.01 3.74
C LEU A 80 -17.60 -9.50 4.11
N PRO A 81 -17.41 -10.41 3.14
CA PRO A 81 -17.49 -11.86 3.38
C PRO A 81 -16.39 -12.36 4.33
N ASP A 82 -15.35 -11.56 4.55
CA ASP A 82 -14.22 -11.85 5.42
C ASP A 82 -14.48 -11.38 6.87
N ALA A 83 -14.55 -12.32 7.81
CA ALA A 83 -14.84 -12.06 9.22
C ALA A 83 -13.79 -11.14 9.88
N ALA A 84 -12.53 -11.19 9.41
CA ALA A 84 -11.41 -10.38 9.93
C ALA A 84 -11.52 -8.87 9.64
N ARG A 85 -12.46 -8.47 8.77
CA ARG A 85 -12.67 -7.05 8.40
C ARG A 85 -14.02 -6.49 8.85
N ARG A 86 -14.77 -7.25 9.65
CA ARG A 86 -16.02 -6.77 10.24
C ARG A 86 -15.68 -5.71 11.28
N ARG A 87 -16.27 -4.52 11.13
CA ARG A 87 -16.33 -3.52 12.21
C ARG A 87 -17.64 -3.74 12.95
N VAL A 88 -17.61 -3.87 14.27
CA VAL A 88 -18.85 -3.81 15.05
C VAL A 88 -19.11 -2.35 15.32
N CYS A 89 -20.26 -1.87 14.84
CA CYS A 89 -20.79 -0.59 15.29
C CYS A 89 -21.50 -0.85 16.61
N THR A 90 -20.90 -0.42 17.71
CA THR A 90 -21.54 -0.36 19.03
C THR A 90 -21.97 1.08 19.30
N THR A 91 -23.09 1.25 19.99
CA THR A 91 -23.47 2.54 20.56
C THR A 91 -22.93 2.62 21.97
N VAL A 92 -22.06 3.61 22.24
CA VAL A 92 -21.57 3.91 23.58
C VAL A 92 -22.73 4.42 24.44
N THR A 93 -22.57 4.43 25.77
CA THR A 93 -23.56 4.93 26.74
C THR A 93 -24.09 6.34 26.43
N ASP A 94 -23.31 7.15 25.70
CA ASP A 94 -23.68 8.52 25.30
C ASP A 94 -24.46 8.58 23.96
N GLY A 95 -24.82 7.42 23.38
CA GLY A 95 -25.56 7.31 22.12
C GLY A 95 -24.72 7.55 20.85
N ALA A 96 -23.43 7.87 20.99
CA ALA A 96 -22.54 8.04 19.85
C ALA A 96 -22.19 6.67 19.23
N PRO A 97 -22.24 6.54 17.88
CA PRO A 97 -21.81 5.31 17.21
C PRO A 97 -20.28 5.22 17.20
N THR A 98 -19.75 4.16 17.80
CA THR A 98 -18.33 3.79 17.72
C THR A 98 -18.16 2.57 16.83
N ALA A 99 -17.30 2.67 15.83
CA ALA A 99 -16.94 1.56 14.97
C ALA A 99 -15.60 1.00 15.43
N GLU A 100 -15.63 -0.09 16.21
CA GLU A 100 -14.42 -0.80 16.61
C GLU A 100 -14.08 -1.86 15.57
N MET A 101 -12.80 -1.91 15.20
CA MET A 101 -12.27 -2.97 14.35
C MET A 101 -12.16 -4.22 15.22
N ILE A 102 -12.81 -5.33 14.83
CA ILE A 102 -12.67 -6.57 15.58
C ILE A 102 -11.25 -7.11 15.37
N THR A 103 -10.35 -6.80 16.29
CA THR A 103 -9.10 -7.53 16.44
C THR A 103 -9.46 -8.84 17.15
N HIS A 104 -9.74 -9.88 16.37
CA HIS A 104 -9.92 -11.24 16.88
C HIS A 104 -8.57 -11.76 17.41
N ASP A 105 -8.21 -11.37 18.62
CA ASP A 105 -7.26 -12.10 19.44
C ASP A 105 -8.05 -13.15 20.23
N THR A 106 -8.56 -14.17 19.52
CA THR A 106 -9.31 -15.26 20.17
C THR A 106 -8.32 -16.28 20.75
N PRO A 107 -8.68 -16.96 21.85
CA PRO A 107 -7.80 -18.00 22.42
C PRO A 107 -7.47 -19.10 21.40
N GLU A 108 -8.40 -19.43 20.50
CA GLU A 108 -8.18 -20.38 19.41
C GLU A 108 -7.14 -19.86 18.41
N ALA A 109 -7.20 -18.58 18.04
CA ALA A 109 -6.22 -17.97 17.15
C ALA A 109 -4.81 -17.95 17.77
N ARG A 110 -4.71 -17.75 19.08
CA ARG A 110 -3.43 -17.83 19.81
C ARG A 110 -2.86 -19.25 19.81
N VAL A 111 -3.70 -20.27 20.00
CA VAL A 111 -3.29 -21.67 19.97
C VAL A 111 -2.80 -22.05 18.57
N ILE A 112 -3.57 -21.74 17.53
CA ILE A 112 -3.18 -22.00 16.12
C ILE A 112 -1.86 -21.29 15.79
N ALA A 113 -1.69 -20.03 16.20
CA ALA A 113 -0.45 -19.29 15.98
C ALA A 113 0.74 -19.92 16.73
N ALA A 114 0.54 -20.38 17.97
CA ALA A 114 1.58 -21.04 18.75
C ALA A 114 2.02 -22.37 18.14
N GLU A 115 1.06 -23.21 17.71
CA GLU A 115 1.33 -24.48 17.02
C GLU A 115 2.07 -24.23 15.70
N THR A 116 1.59 -23.30 14.89
CA THR A 116 2.23 -22.94 13.61
C THR A 116 3.67 -22.45 13.83
N LEU A 117 3.92 -21.64 14.87
CA LEU A 117 5.27 -21.19 15.22
C LEU A 117 6.16 -22.32 15.73
N GLN A 118 5.60 -23.27 16.47
CA GLN A 118 6.33 -24.45 16.94
C GLN A 118 6.78 -25.33 15.77
N ASP A 119 5.90 -25.57 14.80
CA ASP A 119 6.23 -26.33 13.58
C ASP A 119 7.27 -25.61 12.73
N LEU A 120 7.12 -24.30 12.54
CA LEU A 120 8.13 -23.49 11.82
C LEU A 120 9.48 -23.52 12.52
N ARG A 121 9.52 -23.51 13.86
CA ARG A 121 10.77 -23.65 14.63
C ARG A 121 11.38 -25.02 14.42
N ALA A 122 10.59 -26.10 14.51
CA ALA A 122 11.06 -27.45 14.27
C ALA A 122 11.66 -27.58 12.86
N PHE A 123 10.97 -27.08 11.84
CA PHE A 123 11.47 -27.05 10.47
C PHE A 123 12.75 -26.20 10.35
N ALA A 124 12.81 -25.04 11.00
CA ALA A 124 14.00 -24.19 10.99
C ALA A 124 15.25 -24.92 11.51
N PHE A 125 15.12 -25.76 12.55
CA PHE A 125 16.24 -26.58 13.03
C PHE A 125 16.72 -27.59 11.99
N THR A 126 15.86 -28.10 11.10
CA THR A 126 16.27 -29.04 10.04
C THR A 126 17.11 -28.38 8.95
N LEU A 127 16.99 -27.06 8.77
CA LEU A 127 17.80 -26.27 7.83
C LEU A 127 19.24 -26.01 8.33
N GLY A 128 19.55 -26.41 9.56
CA GLY A 128 20.86 -26.29 10.21
C GLY A 128 20.92 -25.21 11.29
N ALA A 129 22.10 -25.01 11.86
CA ALA A 129 22.32 -24.17 13.05
C ALA A 129 21.90 -22.69 12.87
N HIS A 130 21.86 -22.19 11.63
CA HIS A 130 21.47 -20.81 11.31
C HIS A 130 19.96 -20.66 11.08
N GLY A 131 19.22 -21.75 10.89
CA GLY A 131 17.79 -21.73 10.58
C GLY A 131 16.94 -21.03 11.64
N PRO A 132 17.07 -21.35 12.94
CA PRO A 132 16.31 -20.68 14.00
C PRO A 132 16.58 -19.17 14.07
N ALA A 133 17.82 -18.76 13.88
CA ALA A 133 18.19 -17.34 13.87
C ALA A 133 17.64 -16.61 12.62
N CYS A 134 17.61 -17.27 11.47
CA CYS A 134 16.95 -16.76 10.27
C CYS A 134 15.44 -16.59 10.45
N LEU A 135 14.77 -17.55 11.11
CA LEU A 135 13.35 -17.45 11.45
C LEU A 135 13.09 -16.31 12.42
N GLN A 136 13.88 -16.20 13.49
CA GLN A 136 13.74 -15.11 14.46
C GLN A 136 13.93 -13.75 13.78
N GLY A 137 14.95 -13.60 12.93
CA GLY A 137 15.16 -12.36 12.16
C GLY A 137 14.03 -12.05 11.17
N MET A 138 13.24 -13.03 10.72
CA MET A 138 12.02 -12.76 9.94
C MET A 138 10.90 -12.20 10.81
N LEU A 139 10.72 -12.73 12.04
CA LEU A 139 9.72 -12.27 13.00
C LEU A 139 10.04 -10.86 13.51
N ASP A 140 11.32 -10.56 13.71
CA ASP A 140 11.82 -9.25 14.15
C ASP A 140 11.96 -8.23 12.99
N MET A 141 11.47 -8.56 11.80
CA MET A 141 11.50 -7.70 10.61
C MET A 141 12.92 -7.27 10.18
N MET A 142 13.94 -8.07 10.48
CA MET A 142 15.32 -7.80 10.07
C MET A 142 15.51 -7.95 8.57
N THR A 143 16.37 -7.10 7.99
CA THR A 143 16.78 -7.25 6.60
C THR A 143 17.60 -8.53 6.41
N VAL A 144 17.68 -9.02 5.16
CA VAL A 144 18.52 -10.19 4.83
C VAL A 144 19.99 -9.93 5.16
N ALA A 145 20.48 -8.72 4.90
CA ALA A 145 21.85 -8.33 5.20
C ALA A 145 22.13 -8.34 6.71
N ASP A 146 21.19 -7.88 7.53
CA ASP A 146 21.37 -7.87 8.99
C ASP A 146 21.33 -9.28 9.57
N SER A 147 20.41 -10.14 9.09
CA SER A 147 20.41 -11.55 9.48
C SER A 147 21.68 -12.29 9.02
N ALA A 148 22.25 -11.95 7.86
CA ALA A 148 23.52 -12.51 7.40
C ALA A 148 24.69 -12.14 8.33
N LYS A 149 24.75 -10.86 8.76
CA LYS A 149 25.73 -10.40 9.75
C LYS A 149 25.56 -11.11 11.10
N GLN A 150 24.32 -11.20 11.59
CA GLN A 150 24.01 -11.83 12.88
C GLN A 150 24.35 -13.32 12.91
N THR A 151 24.01 -14.04 11.83
CA THR A 151 24.24 -15.49 11.72
C THR A 151 25.64 -15.84 11.20
N ARG A 152 26.44 -14.85 10.80
CA ARG A 152 27.74 -15.01 10.14
C ARG A 152 27.66 -15.87 8.88
N MET A 153 26.53 -15.82 8.18
CA MET A 153 26.29 -16.56 6.95
C MET A 153 26.37 -15.65 5.73
N SER A 154 26.54 -16.24 4.54
CA SER A 154 26.41 -15.48 3.30
C SER A 154 24.96 -15.01 3.11
N VAL A 155 24.77 -13.86 2.47
CA VAL A 155 23.45 -13.33 2.10
C VAL A 155 22.65 -14.39 1.30
N ALA A 156 23.30 -15.06 0.35
CA ALA A 156 22.67 -16.10 -0.48
C ALA A 156 22.22 -17.33 0.34
N THR A 157 22.90 -17.66 1.43
CA THR A 157 22.46 -18.72 2.36
C THR A 157 21.22 -18.27 3.11
N VAL A 158 21.23 -17.07 3.68
CA VAL A 158 20.08 -16.51 4.40
C VAL A 158 18.85 -16.41 3.50
N GLU A 159 18.99 -15.98 2.25
CA GLU A 159 17.88 -15.93 1.30
C GLU A 159 17.29 -17.31 1.01
N ARG A 160 18.14 -18.33 0.80
CA ARG A 160 17.69 -19.71 0.60
C ARG A 160 16.93 -20.24 1.81
N THR A 161 17.47 -20.04 3.01
CA THR A 161 16.84 -20.48 4.27
C THR A 161 15.51 -19.77 4.49
N ARG A 162 15.44 -18.43 4.30
CA ARG A 162 14.20 -17.66 4.38
C ARG A 162 13.17 -18.09 3.33
N ARG A 163 13.61 -18.44 2.11
CA ARG A 163 12.72 -18.97 1.06
C ARG A 163 12.13 -20.32 1.49
N ALA A 164 12.94 -21.25 1.98
CA ALA A 164 12.47 -22.54 2.48
C ALA A 164 11.44 -22.39 3.61
N LEU A 165 11.73 -21.50 4.58
CA LEU A 165 10.80 -21.18 5.67
C LEU A 165 9.46 -20.63 5.17
N ARG A 166 9.48 -19.74 4.16
CA ARG A 166 8.24 -19.21 3.57
C ARG A 166 7.44 -20.26 2.83
N GLU A 167 8.09 -21.13 2.07
CA GLU A 167 7.39 -22.22 1.39
C GLU A 167 6.76 -23.18 2.40
N HIS A 168 7.47 -23.53 3.48
CA HIS A 168 6.88 -24.35 4.53
C HIS A 168 5.72 -23.65 5.26
N ALA A 169 5.85 -22.36 5.56
CA ALA A 169 4.76 -21.58 6.15
C ALA A 169 3.50 -21.57 5.26
N LYS A 170 3.65 -21.45 3.95
CA LYS A 170 2.52 -21.55 3.01
C LYS A 170 1.84 -22.91 3.09
N THR A 171 2.60 -24.01 3.20
CA THR A 171 2.02 -25.36 3.32
C THR A 171 1.19 -25.50 4.60
N LEU A 172 1.67 -24.98 5.73
CA LEU A 172 0.94 -25.01 7.00
C LEU A 172 -0.36 -24.22 6.92
N ILE A 173 -0.33 -23.02 6.32
CA ILE A 173 -1.52 -22.18 6.15
C ILE A 173 -2.53 -22.83 5.20
N SER A 174 -2.07 -23.49 4.12
CA SER A 174 -2.97 -24.16 3.17
C SER A 174 -3.64 -25.41 3.72
N VAL A 175 -3.05 -26.05 4.74
CA VAL A 175 -3.64 -27.23 5.41
C VAL A 175 -4.64 -26.82 6.49
N ALA A 176 -4.49 -25.61 7.05
CA ALA A 176 -5.38 -25.07 8.08
C ALA A 176 -6.61 -24.32 7.53
N ALA A 177 -6.67 -24.06 6.22
CA ALA A 177 -7.74 -23.33 5.54
C ALA A 177 -8.77 -24.27 4.89
#